data_AF-A0A955L6Y6-F1
#
_entry.id   AF-A0A955L6Y6-F1
#
_cell.length_a   1.000
_cell.length_b   1.000
_cell.length_c   1.000
_cell.angle_alpha   90.00
_cell.angle_beta   90.00
_cell.angle_gamma   90.00
#
_symmetry.space_group_name_H-M   'P 1'
#
loop_
_entity.id
_entity.type
_entity.pdbx_description
1 polymer ?
#
loop_
_entity_poly.entity_id
_entity_poly.type
_entity_poly.pdbx_seq_one_letter_code
_entity_poly.pdbx_strand_id
1 'polypeptide(L)'
;MNARLFSRISIGEKILIGLSVVYIIIMLFTLNLGRNSNLVVRSFKQIEEEERYLFILEEIYNENLFTLRHFNDYIHTRSRDSFVQYEQHRRIVDVQLTALQGISSVYTFNTSYESLLLLDSLDELREFEDFLLDNVSNGRFGMNIVLYDSQYVSLVDDVDRILIRLLEQRRSLLQTLKQTNSEHVQYFQGSRIGILLATPIFTIIVLLFISNTVSTPIKKLEQTAAEFAKGNFSKRVDIETGDEIGKLAKVFNDMAKNLQTRTKELEQSKKDLEQEVRKRTRELNKQVDELERITNIMVDRELKMVQLKKELSNIKSKK
;
A
#
# COMPACT_ATOMS: atom_id res chain seq x y z
N MET A 1 4.26 -0.50 -28.63
CA MET A 1 5.73 -0.44 -28.79
C MET A 1 6.52 -1.13 -27.65
N ASN A 2 5.90 -1.44 -26.49
CA ASN A 2 6.64 -1.89 -25.27
C ASN A 2 6.96 -3.40 -25.16
N ALA A 3 6.29 -4.29 -25.90
CA ALA A 3 6.46 -5.75 -25.72
C ALA A 3 7.85 -6.27 -26.14
N ARG A 4 8.51 -5.64 -27.11
CA ARG A 4 9.84 -6.08 -27.60
C ARG A 4 10.98 -5.71 -26.64
N LEU A 5 10.87 -4.60 -25.91
CA LEU A 5 11.90 -4.17 -24.95
C LEU A 5 11.99 -5.10 -23.75
N PHE A 6 10.84 -5.48 -23.17
CA PHE A 6 10.81 -6.42 -22.04
C PHE A 6 11.28 -7.82 -22.41
N SER A 7 11.14 -8.25 -23.65
CA SER A 7 11.53 -9.62 -24.05
C SER A 7 13.01 -9.93 -23.85
N ARG A 8 13.90 -8.92 -23.85
CA ARG A 8 15.37 -9.09 -23.78
C ARG A 8 15.98 -8.94 -22.38
N ILE A 9 15.18 -8.50 -21.41
CA ILE A 9 15.60 -8.23 -20.03
C ILE A 9 15.53 -9.54 -19.23
N SER A 10 16.45 -9.76 -18.28
CA SER A 10 16.42 -10.95 -17.43
C SER A 10 15.12 -11.05 -16.63
N ILE A 11 14.70 -12.26 -16.27
CA ILE A 11 13.53 -12.48 -15.40
C ILE A 11 13.73 -11.78 -14.06
N GLY A 12 14.95 -11.83 -13.51
CA GLY A 12 15.31 -11.17 -12.27
C GLY A 12 15.08 -9.66 -12.36
N GLU A 13 15.57 -9.01 -13.41
CA GLU A 13 15.34 -7.57 -13.65
C GLU A 13 13.85 -7.26 -13.88
N LYS A 14 13.10 -8.12 -14.59
CA LYS A 14 11.65 -7.94 -14.75
C LYS A 14 10.91 -7.94 -13.41
N ILE A 15 11.23 -8.90 -12.56
CA ILE A 15 10.65 -9.01 -11.22
C ILE A 15 11.06 -7.79 -10.38
N LEU A 16 12.34 -7.40 -10.43
CA LEU A 16 12.86 -6.29 -9.65
C LEU A 16 12.28 -4.94 -10.10
N ILE A 17 12.11 -4.71 -11.40
CA ILE A 17 11.39 -3.55 -11.94
C ILE A 17 9.94 -3.57 -11.45
N GLY A 18 9.26 -4.72 -11.54
CA GLY A 18 7.90 -4.89 -11.03
C GLY A 18 7.80 -4.51 -9.55
N LEU A 19 8.64 -5.12 -8.70
CA LEU A 19 8.75 -4.86 -7.26
C LEU A 19 9.06 -3.39 -6.94
N SER A 20 9.97 -2.77 -7.70
CA SER A 20 10.35 -1.37 -7.53
C SER A 20 9.18 -0.42 -7.82
N VAL A 21 8.40 -0.71 -8.87
CA VAL A 21 7.18 0.07 -9.17
C VAL A 21 6.17 -0.06 -8.03
N VAL A 22 5.98 -1.27 -7.48
CA VAL A 22 5.11 -1.46 -6.29
C VAL A 22 5.59 -0.62 -5.13
N TYR A 23 6.88 -0.70 -4.83
CA TYR A 23 7.48 -0.02 -3.70
C TYR A 23 7.35 1.50 -3.84
N ILE A 24 7.61 2.05 -5.03
CA ILE A 24 7.44 3.49 -5.30
C ILE A 24 5.99 3.92 -5.08
N ILE A 25 5.01 3.13 -5.55
CA ILE A 25 3.58 3.44 -5.35
C ILE A 25 3.24 3.44 -3.85
N ILE A 26 3.68 2.43 -3.10
CA ILE A 26 3.47 2.34 -1.64
C ILE A 26 4.16 3.51 -0.91
N MET A 27 5.37 3.88 -1.32
CA MET A 27 6.13 4.98 -0.74
C MET A 27 5.42 6.31 -0.98
N LEU A 28 5.04 6.62 -2.23
CA LEU A 28 4.30 7.84 -2.57
C LEU A 28 2.99 7.92 -1.80
N PHE A 29 2.31 6.79 -1.63
CA PHE A 29 1.09 6.73 -0.84
C PHE A 29 1.34 6.99 0.64
N THR A 30 2.36 6.36 1.24
CA THR A 30 2.71 6.55 2.65
C THR A 30 3.06 8.01 2.93
N LEU A 31 3.79 8.66 2.01
CA LEU A 31 4.07 10.09 2.08
C LEU A 31 2.80 10.94 2.00
N ASN A 32 1.86 10.59 1.11
CA ASN A 32 0.58 11.28 0.99
C ASN A 32 -0.26 11.16 2.28
N LEU A 33 -0.36 9.96 2.85
CA LEU A 33 -1.02 9.72 4.14
C LEU A 33 -0.39 10.55 5.26
N GLY A 34 0.95 10.53 5.35
CA GLY A 34 1.69 11.30 6.35
C GLY A 34 1.37 12.79 6.24
N ARG A 35 1.42 13.36 5.02
CA ARG A 35 1.08 14.77 4.78
C ARG A 35 -0.35 15.10 5.22
N ASN A 36 -1.33 14.31 4.80
CA ASN A 36 -2.74 14.57 5.09
C ASN A 36 -3.06 14.39 6.58
N SER A 37 -2.48 13.39 7.25
CA SER A 37 -2.64 13.20 8.69
C SER A 37 -2.08 14.38 9.49
N ASN A 38 -0.92 14.91 9.08
CA ASN A 38 -0.33 16.09 9.71
C ASN A 38 -1.21 17.33 9.54
N LEU A 39 -1.86 17.49 8.38
CA LEU A 39 -2.82 18.58 8.18
C LEU A 39 -3.99 18.48 9.14
N VAL A 40 -4.63 17.30 9.25
CA VAL A 40 -5.75 17.04 10.18
C VAL A 40 -5.37 17.29 11.63
N VAL A 41 -4.19 16.85 12.06
CA VAL A 41 -3.74 17.05 13.45
C VAL A 41 -3.48 18.53 13.74
N ARG A 42 -2.89 19.27 12.80
CA ARG A 42 -2.67 20.71 12.97
C ARG A 42 -3.98 21.48 13.03
N SER A 43 -4.93 21.20 12.14
CA SER A 43 -6.25 21.84 12.15
C SER A 43 -7.04 21.50 13.41
N PHE A 44 -6.94 20.27 13.92
CA PHE A 44 -7.59 19.90 15.17
C PHE A 44 -7.06 20.70 16.37
N LYS A 45 -5.73 20.86 16.48
CA LYS A 45 -5.12 21.71 17.53
C LYS A 45 -5.59 23.15 17.43
N GLN A 46 -5.64 23.70 16.22
CA GLN A 46 -6.12 25.06 16.00
C GLN A 46 -7.59 25.23 16.40
N ILE A 47 -8.44 24.24 16.12
CA ILE A 47 -9.84 24.24 16.57
C ILE A 47 -9.93 24.22 18.10
N GLU A 48 -9.19 23.34 18.76
CA GLU A 48 -9.19 23.23 20.23
C GLU A 48 -8.80 24.56 20.90
N GLU A 49 -7.83 25.27 20.33
CA GLU A 49 -7.41 26.58 20.84
C GLU A 49 -8.45 27.68 20.60
N GLU A 50 -9.07 27.73 19.42
CA GLU A 50 -10.14 28.69 19.15
C GLU A 50 -11.42 28.37 19.94
N GLU A 51 -11.71 27.10 20.24
CA GLU A 51 -12.77 26.71 21.19
C GLU A 51 -12.47 27.24 22.59
N ARG A 52 -11.22 27.11 23.06
CA ARG A 52 -10.81 27.65 24.36
C ARG A 52 -10.88 29.17 24.40
N TYR A 53 -10.43 29.84 23.34
CA TYR A 53 -10.52 31.30 23.23
C TYR A 53 -11.97 31.77 23.30
N LEU A 54 -12.85 31.15 22.50
CA LEU A 54 -14.26 31.51 22.45
C LEU A 54 -14.95 31.27 23.80
N PHE A 55 -14.64 30.15 24.47
CA PHE A 55 -15.17 29.85 25.80
C PHE A 55 -14.82 30.94 26.83
N ILE A 56 -13.54 31.34 26.89
CA ILE A 56 -13.11 32.40 27.82
C ILE A 56 -13.77 33.74 27.46
N LEU A 57 -13.90 34.04 26.18
CA LEU A 57 -14.56 35.28 25.75
C LEU A 57 -16.05 35.29 26.12
N GLU A 58 -16.75 34.16 26.01
CA GLU A 58 -18.14 34.01 26.46
C GLU A 58 -18.25 34.15 27.98
N GLU A 59 -17.28 33.64 28.74
CA GLU A 59 -17.22 33.83 30.19
C GLU A 59 -17.02 35.30 30.55
N ILE A 60 -16.07 36.00 29.90
CA ILE A 60 -15.87 37.45 30.07
C ILE A 60 -17.16 38.21 29.79
N TYR A 61 -17.85 37.89 28.71
CA TYR A 61 -19.12 38.55 28.36
C TYR A 61 -20.17 38.40 29.47
N ASN A 62 -20.39 37.17 29.95
CA ASN A 62 -21.37 36.89 30.98
C ASN A 62 -21.01 37.52 32.33
N GLU A 63 -19.76 37.39 32.75
CA GLU A 63 -19.25 37.95 34.01
C GLU A 63 -19.24 39.49 33.98
N ASN A 64 -18.97 40.09 32.83
CA ASN A 64 -19.08 41.53 32.66
C ASN A 64 -20.53 42.01 32.83
N LEU A 65 -21.53 41.31 32.26
CA LEU A 65 -22.95 41.65 32.47
C LEU A 65 -23.35 41.61 33.97
N PHE A 66 -22.82 40.66 34.74
CA PHE A 66 -23.04 40.62 36.19
C PHE A 66 -22.32 41.75 36.91
N THR A 67 -21.08 42.05 36.52
CA THR A 67 -20.28 43.17 37.05
C THR A 67 -21.05 44.48 36.88
N LEU A 68 -21.49 44.79 35.67
CA LEU A 68 -22.24 46.00 35.33
C LEU A 68 -23.55 46.11 36.12
N ARG A 69 -24.31 45.01 36.25
CA ARG A 69 -25.57 44.99 37.02
C ARG A 69 -25.32 45.32 38.49
N HIS A 70 -24.37 44.65 39.13
CA HIS A 70 -24.08 44.84 40.54
C HIS A 70 -23.42 46.19 40.82
N PHE A 71 -22.64 46.71 39.87
CA PHE A 71 -22.11 48.07 39.92
C PHE A 71 -23.24 49.10 39.89
N ASN A 72 -24.16 49.01 38.92
CA ASN A 72 -25.35 49.84 38.84
C ASN A 72 -26.14 49.83 40.15
N ASP A 73 -26.44 48.64 40.69
CA ASP A 73 -27.14 48.48 41.95
C ASP A 73 -26.38 49.16 43.10
N TYR A 74 -25.06 49.02 43.17
CA TYR A 74 -24.24 49.65 44.19
C TYR A 74 -24.24 51.18 44.09
N ILE A 75 -24.06 51.74 42.89
CA ILE A 75 -24.05 53.20 42.68
C ILE A 75 -25.38 53.83 43.12
N HIS A 76 -26.51 53.15 42.89
CA HIS A 76 -27.83 53.66 43.26
C HIS A 76 -28.24 53.35 44.72
N THR A 77 -27.87 52.20 45.27
CA THR A 77 -28.36 51.75 46.59
C THR A 77 -27.33 51.86 47.72
N ARG A 78 -26.04 51.85 47.38
CA ARG A 78 -24.90 51.72 48.31
C ARG A 78 -24.95 50.45 49.16
N SER A 79 -25.64 49.43 48.68
CA SER A 79 -25.70 48.13 49.34
C SER A 79 -24.30 47.51 49.39
N ARG A 80 -23.86 47.16 50.61
CA ARG A 80 -22.60 46.43 50.79
C ARG A 80 -22.62 45.10 50.04
N ASP A 81 -23.77 44.45 49.98
CA ASP A 81 -23.91 43.18 49.27
C ASP A 81 -23.70 43.36 47.76
N SER A 82 -24.30 44.40 47.17
CA SER A 82 -24.08 44.73 45.74
C SER A 82 -22.63 45.05 45.43
N PHE A 83 -21.93 45.76 46.33
CA PHE A 83 -20.49 46.03 46.17
C PHE A 83 -19.65 44.75 46.20
N VAL A 84 -19.94 43.84 47.15
CA VAL A 84 -19.21 42.56 47.25
C VAL A 84 -19.42 41.72 46.00
N GLN A 85 -20.65 41.67 45.47
CA GLN A 85 -20.95 40.95 44.22
C GLN A 85 -20.24 41.58 43.02
N TYR A 86 -20.26 42.92 42.91
CA TYR A 86 -19.51 43.65 41.89
C TYR A 86 -18.02 43.28 41.92
N GLU A 87 -17.35 43.41 43.07
CA GLU A 87 -15.93 43.09 43.21
C GLU A 87 -15.62 41.62 42.90
N GLN A 88 -16.53 40.71 43.26
CA GLN A 88 -16.36 39.29 42.97
C GLN A 88 -16.37 39.03 41.46
N HIS A 89 -17.38 39.51 40.75
CA HIS A 89 -17.50 39.33 39.30
C HIS A 89 -16.38 40.07 38.54
N ARG A 90 -16.02 41.28 38.98
CA ARG A 90 -14.89 42.04 38.42
C ARG A 90 -13.59 41.25 38.45
N ARG A 91 -13.27 40.61 39.58
CA ARG A 91 -12.08 39.75 39.70
C ARG A 91 -12.10 38.54 38.78
N ILE A 92 -13.27 37.96 38.53
CA ILE A 92 -13.40 36.84 37.58
C ILE A 92 -13.05 37.33 36.18
N VAL A 93 -13.60 38.48 35.76
CA VAL A 93 -13.27 39.11 34.49
C VAL A 93 -11.75 39.38 34.37
N ASP A 94 -11.08 39.88 35.42
CA ASP A 94 -9.63 40.07 35.45
C ASP A 94 -8.83 38.79 35.17
N VAL A 95 -9.20 37.71 35.87
CA VAL A 95 -8.54 36.42 35.72
C VAL A 95 -8.73 35.88 34.30
N GLN A 96 -9.94 36.00 33.76
CA GLN A 96 -10.26 35.51 32.41
C GLN A 96 -9.59 36.34 31.33
N LEU A 97 -9.50 37.66 31.47
CA LEU A 97 -8.75 38.52 30.55
C LEU A 97 -7.27 38.15 30.52
N THR A 98 -6.67 37.88 31.68
CA THR A 98 -5.29 37.41 31.79
C THR A 98 -5.10 36.06 31.07
N ALA A 99 -6.05 35.13 31.25
CA ALA A 99 -6.03 33.84 30.57
C ALA A 99 -6.15 33.98 29.04
N LEU A 100 -7.03 34.87 28.57
CA LEU A 100 -7.25 35.17 27.15
C LEU A 100 -5.99 35.78 26.49
N GLN A 101 -5.33 36.71 27.17
CA GLN A 101 -4.04 37.27 26.73
C GLN A 101 -2.95 36.21 26.63
N GLY A 102 -2.92 35.25 27.55
CA GLY A 102 -2.01 34.11 27.53
C GLY A 102 -2.15 33.26 26.25
N ILE A 103 -3.39 32.98 25.84
CA ILE A 103 -3.68 32.21 24.61
C ILE A 103 -3.21 32.97 23.36
N SER A 104 -3.44 34.29 23.29
CA SER A 104 -3.07 35.11 22.12
C SER A 104 -1.56 35.13 21.85
N SER A 105 -0.70 34.89 22.84
CA SER A 105 0.76 34.96 22.69
C SER A 105 1.39 33.73 22.02
N VAL A 106 0.68 32.59 21.96
CA VAL A 106 1.25 31.31 21.52
C VAL A 106 1.26 31.17 19.99
N TYR A 107 0.45 31.93 19.25
CA TYR A 107 0.24 31.77 17.80
C TYR A 107 0.11 33.09 17.02
N THR A 108 0.85 34.15 17.35
CA THR A 108 0.74 35.45 16.65
C THR A 108 1.08 35.37 15.15
N PHE A 109 0.04 35.20 14.34
CA PHE A 109 -0.36 36.22 13.40
C PHE A 109 -1.81 36.62 13.75
N ASN A 110 -1.98 37.85 14.27
CA ASN A 110 -3.22 38.53 14.67
C ASN A 110 -3.81 38.21 16.06
N THR A 111 -3.38 38.97 17.07
CA THR A 111 -4.36 39.55 17.99
C THR A 111 -5.27 40.42 17.11
N SER A 112 -6.55 40.06 16.95
CA SER A 112 -7.43 40.84 16.06
C SER A 112 -7.52 42.28 16.57
N TYR A 113 -7.65 43.25 15.67
CA TYR A 113 -7.86 44.65 16.04
C TYR A 113 -8.95 44.81 17.12
N GLU A 114 -10.05 44.07 16.98
CA GLU A 114 -11.15 44.00 17.95
C GLU A 114 -10.72 43.46 19.32
N SER A 115 -9.76 42.54 19.39
CA SER A 115 -9.24 42.04 20.68
C SER A 115 -8.41 43.09 21.41
N LEU A 116 -7.63 43.91 20.67
CA LEU A 116 -6.89 45.04 21.25
C LEU A 116 -7.84 46.16 21.67
N LEU A 117 -8.81 46.48 20.82
CA LEU A 117 -9.83 47.48 21.10
C LEU A 117 -10.68 47.12 22.33
N LEU A 118 -10.98 45.82 22.51
CA LEU A 118 -11.67 45.33 23.70
C LEU A 118 -10.87 45.59 24.98
N LEU A 119 -9.56 45.30 24.96
CA LEU A 119 -8.69 45.53 26.12
C LEU A 119 -8.66 47.01 26.50
N ASP A 120 -8.45 47.87 25.51
CA ASP A 120 -8.41 49.33 25.69
C ASP A 120 -9.74 49.87 26.25
N SER A 121 -10.87 49.43 25.68
CA SER A 121 -12.21 49.87 26.13
C SER A 121 -12.56 49.35 27.53
N LEU A 122 -12.08 48.15 27.90
CA LEU A 122 -12.26 47.61 29.24
C LEU A 122 -11.40 48.35 30.28
N ASP A 123 -10.19 48.76 29.91
CA ASP A 123 -9.33 49.56 30.77
C ASP A 123 -9.94 50.96 30.99
N GLU A 124 -10.43 51.62 29.93
CA GLU A 124 -11.17 52.88 30.04
C GLU A 124 -12.41 52.74 30.95
N LEU A 125 -13.18 51.66 30.79
CA LEU A 125 -14.35 51.37 31.63
C LEU A 125 -13.97 51.26 33.11
N ARG A 126 -12.88 50.55 33.40
CA ARG A 126 -12.38 50.36 34.78
C ARG A 126 -11.92 51.66 35.41
N GLU A 127 -11.17 52.48 34.68
CA GLU A 127 -10.75 53.78 35.18
C GLU A 127 -11.95 54.66 35.54
N PHE A 128 -13.02 54.61 34.74
CA PHE A 128 -14.26 55.32 35.04
C PHE A 128 -15.01 54.74 36.24
N GLU A 129 -15.09 53.41 36.36
CA GLU A 129 -15.68 52.75 37.54
C GLU A 129 -14.98 53.16 38.83
N ASP A 130 -13.65 53.11 38.86
CA ASP A 130 -12.86 53.50 40.03
C ASP A 130 -13.08 54.98 40.40
N PHE A 131 -13.22 55.86 39.40
CA PHE A 131 -13.58 57.26 39.63
C PHE A 131 -14.98 57.43 40.25
N LEU A 132 -15.96 56.66 39.80
CA LEU A 132 -17.30 56.67 40.40
C LEU A 132 -17.28 56.09 41.83
N LEU A 133 -16.50 55.04 42.10
CA LEU A 133 -16.32 54.48 43.44
C LEU A 133 -15.70 55.48 44.42
N ASP A 134 -14.71 56.27 43.97
CA ASP A 134 -14.13 57.36 44.77
C ASP A 134 -15.18 58.44 45.08
N ASN A 135 -16.00 58.82 44.10
CA ASN A 135 -17.08 59.79 44.31
C ASN A 135 -18.11 59.30 45.34
N VAL A 136 -18.46 58.00 45.35
CA VAL A 136 -19.33 57.41 46.38
C VAL A 136 -18.70 57.54 47.76
N SER A 137 -17.41 57.23 47.88
CA SER A 137 -16.65 57.31 49.14
C SER A 137 -16.55 58.75 49.67
N ASN A 138 -16.46 59.72 48.76
CA ASN A 138 -16.35 61.16 49.06
C ASN A 138 -17.71 61.88 49.15
N GLY A 139 -18.84 61.17 49.09
CA GLY A 139 -20.18 61.73 49.26
C GLY A 139 -20.72 62.53 48.07
N ARG A 140 -20.13 62.41 46.88
CA ARG A 140 -20.45 63.21 45.68
C ARG A 140 -21.55 62.57 44.81
N PHE A 141 -22.69 62.22 45.42
CA PHE A 141 -23.72 61.40 44.77
C PHE A 141 -24.45 62.04 43.60
N GLY A 142 -24.84 63.33 43.71
CA GLY A 142 -25.56 64.01 42.63
C GLY A 142 -24.72 64.11 41.34
N MET A 143 -23.41 64.31 41.49
CA MET A 143 -22.46 64.28 40.37
C MET A 143 -22.34 62.87 39.80
N ASN A 144 -22.28 61.84 40.65
CA ASN A 144 -22.15 60.45 40.24
C ASN A 144 -23.32 59.99 39.35
N ILE A 145 -24.57 60.30 39.72
CA ILE A 145 -25.75 59.95 38.90
C ILE A 145 -25.66 60.57 37.51
N VAL A 146 -25.28 61.85 37.41
CA VAL A 146 -25.14 62.54 36.12
C VAL A 146 -24.03 61.93 35.27
N LEU A 147 -22.88 61.62 35.87
CA LEU A 147 -21.74 61.01 35.18
C LEU A 147 -22.03 59.58 34.73
N TYR A 148 -22.79 58.83 35.54
CA TYR A 148 -23.24 57.50 35.21
C TYR A 148 -24.10 57.52 33.93
N ASP A 149 -25.16 58.32 33.92
CA ASP A 149 -26.09 58.39 32.79
C ASP A 149 -25.45 59.01 31.53
N SER A 150 -24.52 59.95 31.68
CA SER A 150 -23.93 60.68 30.55
C SER A 150 -22.69 60.05 29.93
N GLN A 151 -21.91 59.28 30.69
CA GLN A 151 -20.61 58.76 30.26
C GLN A 151 -20.45 57.25 30.48
N TYR A 152 -20.79 56.73 31.67
CA TYR A 152 -20.63 55.29 31.96
C TYR A 152 -21.46 54.42 31.03
N VAL A 153 -22.74 54.74 30.84
CA VAL A 153 -23.64 53.97 29.96
C VAL A 153 -23.09 53.89 28.52
N SER A 154 -22.52 54.98 27.99
CA SER A 154 -21.93 54.98 26.65
C SER A 154 -20.73 54.03 26.55
N LEU A 155 -19.88 54.03 27.56
CA LEU A 155 -18.67 53.20 27.60
C LEU A 155 -19.03 51.71 27.74
N VAL A 156 -20.07 51.41 28.53
CA VAL A 156 -20.67 50.08 28.62
C VAL A 156 -21.21 49.62 27.27
N ASP A 157 -21.96 50.46 26.57
CA ASP A 157 -22.49 50.16 25.23
C ASP A 157 -21.37 49.91 24.21
N ASP A 158 -20.25 50.63 24.32
CA ASP A 158 -19.07 50.42 23.47
C ASP A 158 -18.42 49.05 23.73
N VAL A 159 -18.17 48.72 25.00
CA VAL A 159 -17.62 47.42 25.41
C VAL A 159 -18.55 46.27 24.97
N ASP A 160 -19.86 46.38 25.18
CA ASP A 160 -20.84 45.37 24.76
C ASP A 160 -20.82 45.17 23.24
N ARG A 161 -20.82 46.26 22.46
CA ARG A 161 -20.71 46.19 20.99
C ARG A 161 -19.42 45.53 20.53
N ILE A 162 -18.30 45.77 21.20
CA ILE A 162 -17.01 45.17 20.84
C ILE A 162 -17.02 43.68 21.18
N LEU A 163 -17.49 43.31 22.38
CA LEU A 163 -17.59 41.91 22.80
C LEU A 163 -18.48 41.09 21.87
N ILE A 164 -19.66 41.61 21.51
CA ILE A 164 -20.59 40.93 20.59
C ILE A 164 -19.93 40.72 19.22
N ARG A 165 -19.32 41.77 18.65
CA ARG A 165 -18.63 41.67 17.35
C ARG A 165 -17.48 40.66 17.39
N LEU A 166 -16.69 40.67 18.46
CA LEU A 166 -15.58 39.74 18.63
C LEU A 166 -16.07 38.30 18.79
N LEU A 167 -17.14 38.08 19.57
CA LEU A 167 -17.77 36.77 19.74
C LEU A 167 -18.29 36.23 18.40
N GLU A 168 -19.00 37.04 17.62
CA GLU A 168 -19.50 36.67 16.29
C GLU A 168 -18.37 36.35 15.32
N GLN A 169 -17.32 37.18 15.30
CA GLN A 169 -16.13 36.97 14.47
C GLN A 169 -15.45 35.63 14.81
N ARG A 170 -15.24 35.36 16.11
CA ARG A 170 -14.57 34.14 16.59
C ARG A 170 -15.43 32.89 16.36
N ARG A 171 -16.75 32.98 16.55
CA ARG A 171 -17.68 31.90 16.18
C ARG A 171 -17.61 31.56 14.70
N SER A 172 -17.61 32.57 13.83
CA SER A 172 -17.50 32.38 12.38
C SER A 172 -16.16 31.75 11.97
N LEU A 173 -15.06 32.21 12.58
CA LEU A 173 -13.74 31.61 12.40
C LEU A 173 -13.74 30.13 12.83
N LEU A 174 -14.23 29.83 14.02
CA LEU A 174 -14.28 28.47 14.55
C LEU A 174 -15.12 27.55 13.64
N GLN A 175 -16.25 28.03 13.13
CA GLN A 175 -17.05 27.28 12.16
C GLN A 175 -16.27 27.01 10.88
N THR A 176 -15.56 28.01 10.36
CA THR A 176 -14.72 27.87 9.16
C THR A 176 -13.60 26.84 9.38
N LEU A 177 -12.91 26.91 10.52
CA LEU A 177 -11.87 25.94 10.88
C LEU A 177 -12.42 24.52 10.99
N LYS A 178 -13.56 24.34 11.65
CA LYS A 178 -14.26 23.05 11.74
C LYS A 178 -14.64 22.51 10.36
N GLN A 179 -15.16 23.38 9.49
CA GLN A 179 -15.53 23.02 8.12
C GLN A 179 -14.30 22.59 7.31
N THR A 180 -13.24 23.41 7.27
CA THR A 180 -11.99 23.08 6.59
C THR A 180 -11.35 21.79 7.13
N ASN A 181 -11.37 21.60 8.46
CA ASN A 181 -10.90 20.36 9.07
C ASN A 181 -11.74 19.15 8.64
N SER A 182 -13.08 19.29 8.56
CA SER A 182 -13.96 18.23 8.10
C SER A 182 -13.65 17.83 6.65
N GLU A 183 -13.32 18.80 5.78
CA GLU A 183 -12.88 18.56 4.42
C GLU A 183 -11.54 17.81 4.41
N HIS A 184 -10.56 18.24 5.21
CA HIS A 184 -9.29 17.51 5.37
C HIS A 184 -9.50 16.08 5.84
N VAL A 185 -10.40 15.85 6.79
CA VAL A 185 -10.77 14.50 7.26
C VAL A 185 -11.40 13.70 6.12
N GLN A 186 -12.32 14.27 5.34
CA GLN A 186 -12.92 13.59 4.20
C GLN A 186 -11.89 13.21 3.12
N TYR A 187 -11.00 14.13 2.74
CA TYR A 187 -9.91 13.83 1.80
C TYR A 187 -8.97 12.74 2.35
N PHE A 188 -8.64 12.80 3.64
CA PHE A 188 -7.83 11.78 4.29
C PHE A 188 -8.52 10.40 4.24
N GLN A 189 -9.80 10.31 4.59
CA GLN A 189 -10.56 9.05 4.55
C GLN A 189 -10.74 8.53 3.13
N GLY A 190 -11.03 9.40 2.16
CA GLY A 190 -11.14 9.04 0.75
C GLY A 190 -9.84 8.46 0.20
N SER A 191 -8.70 9.07 0.54
CA SER A 191 -7.39 8.53 0.15
C SER A 191 -7.13 7.15 0.74
N ARG A 192 -7.49 6.91 2.02
CA ARG A 192 -7.34 5.59 2.66
C ARG A 192 -8.18 4.50 1.98
N ILE A 193 -9.44 4.80 1.68
CA ILE A 193 -10.34 3.87 0.98
C ILE A 193 -9.80 3.55 -0.41
N GLY A 194 -9.31 4.57 -1.14
CA GLY A 194 -8.68 4.39 -2.45
C GLY A 194 -7.56 3.34 -2.41
N ILE A 195 -6.73 3.33 -1.37
CA ILE A 195 -5.64 2.35 -1.26
C ILE A 195 -6.11 0.98 -0.84
N LEU A 196 -7.08 0.91 0.06
CA LEU A 196 -7.67 -0.37 0.45
C LEU A 196 -8.19 -1.11 -0.79
N LEU A 197 -8.77 -0.38 -1.75
CA LEU A 197 -9.26 -0.94 -3.01
C LEU A 197 -8.16 -1.15 -4.06
N ALA A 198 -7.17 -0.27 -4.16
CA ALA A 198 -6.10 -0.39 -5.15
C ALA A 198 -5.14 -1.56 -4.86
N THR A 199 -4.90 -1.85 -3.57
CA THR A 199 -3.96 -2.90 -3.13
C THR A 199 -4.28 -4.28 -3.72
N PRO A 200 -5.50 -4.86 -3.58
CA PRO A 200 -5.81 -6.18 -4.12
C PRO A 200 -5.76 -6.22 -5.66
N ILE A 201 -6.19 -5.15 -6.33
CA ILE A 201 -6.11 -5.03 -7.79
C ILE A 201 -4.63 -5.14 -8.23
N PHE A 202 -3.77 -4.42 -7.54
CA PHE A 202 -2.35 -4.40 -7.83
C PHE A 202 -1.68 -5.76 -7.53
N THR A 203 -2.05 -6.42 -6.42
CA THR A 203 -1.60 -7.78 -6.11
C THR A 203 -1.98 -8.77 -7.21
N ILE A 204 -3.20 -8.69 -7.73
CA ILE A 204 -3.66 -9.54 -8.83
C ILE A 204 -2.81 -9.29 -10.09
N ILE A 205 -2.53 -8.04 -10.44
CA ILE A 205 -1.69 -7.69 -11.59
C ILE A 205 -0.28 -8.30 -11.47
N VAL A 206 0.34 -8.19 -10.29
CA VAL A 206 1.67 -8.78 -10.03
C VAL A 206 1.63 -10.31 -10.11
N LEU A 207 0.61 -10.95 -9.53
CA LEU A 207 0.44 -12.40 -9.60
C LEU A 207 0.27 -12.89 -11.03
N LEU A 208 -0.55 -12.21 -11.84
CA LEU A 208 -0.72 -12.53 -13.27
C LEU A 208 0.58 -12.32 -14.05
N PHE A 209 1.34 -11.27 -13.75
CA PHE A 209 2.64 -11.01 -14.36
C PHE A 209 3.64 -12.13 -14.07
N ILE A 210 3.76 -12.55 -12.81
CA ILE A 210 4.64 -13.66 -12.40
C ILE A 210 4.16 -14.99 -13.03
N SER A 211 2.85 -15.25 -13.00
CA SER A 211 2.26 -16.45 -13.57
C SER A 211 2.57 -16.60 -15.06
N ASN A 212 2.49 -15.52 -15.83
CA ASN A 212 2.77 -15.54 -17.26
C ASN A 212 4.27 -15.54 -17.60
N THR A 213 5.11 -14.87 -16.79
CA THR A 213 6.55 -14.73 -17.08
C THR A 213 7.37 -15.92 -16.58
N VAL A 214 6.91 -16.60 -15.52
CA VAL A 214 7.68 -17.65 -14.83
C VAL A 214 6.89 -18.95 -14.76
N SER A 215 5.72 -18.96 -14.10
CA SER A 215 5.01 -20.22 -13.81
C SER A 215 4.55 -20.94 -15.08
N THR A 216 4.00 -20.22 -16.06
CA THR A 216 3.51 -20.79 -17.30
C THR A 216 4.63 -21.38 -18.17
N PRO A 217 5.75 -20.67 -18.41
CA PRO A 217 6.88 -21.26 -19.13
C PRO A 217 7.52 -22.45 -18.42
N ILE A 218 7.63 -22.42 -17.08
CA ILE A 218 8.15 -23.57 -16.30
C ILE A 218 7.23 -24.78 -16.46
N LYS A 219 5.90 -24.58 -16.41
CA LYS A 219 4.93 -25.66 -16.63
C LYS A 219 5.01 -26.25 -18.05
N LYS A 220 5.27 -25.42 -19.07
CA LYS A 220 5.51 -25.90 -20.45
C LYS A 220 6.79 -26.75 -20.55
N LEU A 221 7.86 -26.34 -19.87
CA LEU A 221 9.12 -27.09 -19.79
C LEU A 221 8.90 -28.44 -19.11
N GLU A 222 8.21 -28.45 -17.96
CA GLU A 222 7.84 -29.67 -17.22
C GLU A 222 7.06 -30.65 -18.10
N GLN A 223 6.00 -30.17 -18.76
CA GLN A 223 5.16 -31.00 -19.65
C GLN A 223 5.98 -31.60 -20.81
N THR A 224 6.89 -30.83 -21.39
CA THR A 224 7.74 -31.30 -22.49
C THR A 224 8.78 -32.31 -22.01
N ALA A 225 9.36 -32.09 -20.83
CA ALA A 225 10.28 -33.03 -20.20
C ALA A 225 9.60 -34.38 -19.91
N ALA A 226 8.33 -34.36 -19.46
CA ALA A 226 7.55 -35.57 -19.25
C ALA A 226 7.32 -36.35 -20.56
N GLU A 227 7.18 -35.67 -21.71
CA GLU A 227 7.11 -36.34 -23.02
C GLU A 227 8.45 -36.95 -23.44
N PHE A 228 9.57 -36.28 -23.13
CA PHE A 228 10.91 -36.84 -23.39
C PHE A 228 11.17 -38.09 -22.55
N ALA A 229 10.72 -38.11 -21.29
CA ALA A 229 10.82 -39.28 -20.43
C ALA A 229 10.05 -40.51 -20.99
N LYS A 230 9.00 -40.29 -21.78
CA LYS A 230 8.27 -41.34 -22.50
C LYS A 230 8.92 -41.75 -23.83
N GLY A 231 10.08 -41.21 -24.17
CA GLY A 231 10.77 -41.44 -25.45
C GLY A 231 10.27 -40.59 -26.62
N ASN A 232 9.34 -39.65 -26.39
CA ASN A 232 8.81 -38.79 -27.45
C ASN A 232 9.69 -37.54 -27.66
N PHE A 233 10.86 -37.73 -28.27
CA PHE A 233 11.79 -36.64 -28.58
C PHE A 233 11.38 -35.78 -29.78
N SER A 234 10.15 -35.93 -30.32
CA SER A 234 9.65 -35.07 -31.39
C SER A 234 9.05 -33.76 -30.87
N LYS A 235 8.61 -33.74 -29.60
CA LYS A 235 8.09 -32.54 -28.95
C LYS A 235 9.17 -31.47 -28.77
N ARG A 236 8.76 -30.21 -28.79
CA ARG A 236 9.64 -29.04 -28.61
C ARG A 236 8.99 -28.06 -27.66
N VAL A 237 9.82 -27.38 -26.89
CA VAL A 237 9.42 -26.30 -25.99
C VAL A 237 9.24 -25.04 -26.83
N ASP A 238 8.00 -24.56 -26.91
CA ASP A 238 7.63 -23.32 -27.60
C ASP A 238 7.54 -22.14 -26.62
N ILE A 239 8.69 -21.52 -26.37
CA ILE A 239 8.85 -20.33 -25.54
C ILE A 239 9.79 -19.36 -26.27
N GLU A 240 9.23 -18.26 -26.76
CA GLU A 240 9.96 -17.22 -27.49
C GLU A 240 10.24 -16.00 -26.60
N THR A 241 11.06 -16.19 -25.57
CA THR A 241 11.57 -15.08 -24.74
C THR A 241 13.07 -14.89 -24.96
N GLY A 242 13.58 -13.67 -24.76
CA GLY A 242 15.01 -13.35 -24.85
C GLY A 242 15.74 -13.46 -23.50
N ASP A 243 15.07 -13.96 -22.46
CA ASP A 243 15.54 -14.06 -21.09
C ASP A 243 16.08 -15.47 -20.76
N GLU A 244 16.31 -15.74 -19.48
CA GLU A 244 16.84 -17.03 -19.00
C GLU A 244 15.90 -18.20 -19.34
N ILE A 245 14.58 -18.01 -19.32
CA ILE A 245 13.62 -19.06 -19.70
C ILE A 245 13.81 -19.38 -21.18
N GLY A 246 13.92 -18.36 -22.04
CA GLY A 246 14.07 -18.58 -23.48
C GLY A 246 15.39 -19.25 -23.83
N LYS A 247 16.48 -18.90 -23.12
CA LYS A 247 17.75 -19.62 -23.23
C LYS A 247 17.62 -21.08 -22.79
N LEU A 248 16.93 -21.34 -21.67
CA LEU A 248 16.68 -22.70 -21.18
C LEU A 248 15.83 -23.52 -22.17
N ALA A 249 14.80 -22.92 -22.77
CA ALA A 249 13.97 -23.56 -23.78
C ALA A 249 14.79 -23.98 -25.03
N LYS A 250 15.73 -23.13 -25.48
CA LYS A 250 16.66 -23.47 -26.56
C LYS A 250 17.53 -24.68 -26.21
N VAL A 251 18.15 -24.68 -25.03
CA VAL A 251 18.96 -25.82 -24.54
C VAL A 251 18.12 -27.10 -24.47
N PHE A 252 16.87 -27.02 -24.01
CA PHE A 252 15.94 -28.15 -23.97
C PHE A 252 15.65 -28.72 -25.37
N ASN A 253 15.44 -27.84 -26.36
CA ASN A 253 15.19 -28.23 -27.73
C ASN A 253 16.42 -28.85 -28.42
N ASP A 254 17.61 -28.35 -28.13
CA ASP A 254 18.87 -28.92 -28.63
C ASP A 254 19.12 -30.32 -28.04
N MET A 255 18.83 -30.51 -26.75
CA MET A 255 18.87 -31.83 -26.12
C MET A 255 17.89 -32.81 -26.78
N ALA A 256 16.66 -32.38 -27.04
CA ALA A 256 15.65 -33.19 -27.72
C ALA A 256 16.11 -33.61 -29.13
N LYS A 257 16.71 -32.69 -29.88
CA LYS A 257 17.28 -32.96 -31.21
C LYS A 257 18.38 -34.01 -31.13
N ASN A 258 19.30 -33.89 -30.16
CA ASN A 258 20.39 -34.86 -29.99
C ASN A 258 19.88 -36.24 -29.60
N LEU A 259 18.93 -36.33 -28.66
CA LEU A 259 18.29 -37.59 -28.28
C LEU A 259 17.55 -38.25 -29.45
N GLN A 260 16.84 -37.45 -30.25
CA GLN A 260 16.15 -37.94 -31.45
C GLN A 260 17.13 -38.50 -32.49
N THR A 261 18.26 -37.83 -32.74
CA THR A 261 19.30 -38.31 -33.65
C THR A 261 19.92 -39.61 -33.13
N ARG A 262 20.31 -39.65 -31.84
CA ARG A 262 20.89 -40.86 -31.21
C ARG A 262 19.93 -42.05 -31.25
N THR A 263 18.64 -41.81 -31.03
CA THR A 263 17.61 -42.85 -31.11
C THR A 263 17.49 -43.40 -32.54
N LYS A 264 17.50 -42.53 -33.55
CA LYS A 264 17.50 -42.97 -34.97
C LYS A 264 18.76 -43.76 -35.34
N GLU A 265 19.93 -43.32 -34.90
CA GLU A 265 21.20 -44.05 -35.12
C GLU A 265 21.16 -45.44 -34.47
N LEU A 266 20.60 -45.54 -33.26
CA LEU A 266 20.45 -46.81 -32.55
C LEU A 266 19.45 -47.74 -33.26
N GLU A 267 18.30 -47.22 -33.70
CA GLU A 267 17.31 -47.97 -34.47
C GLU A 267 17.87 -48.48 -35.79
N GLN A 268 18.66 -47.66 -36.50
CA GLN A 268 19.31 -48.07 -37.74
C GLN A 268 20.35 -49.15 -37.48
N SER A 269 21.21 -48.96 -36.47
CA SER A 269 22.21 -49.96 -36.08
C SER A 269 21.57 -51.29 -35.68
N LYS A 270 20.41 -51.25 -35.00
CA LYS A 270 19.64 -52.45 -34.66
C LYS A 270 19.11 -53.16 -35.92
N LYS A 271 18.58 -52.42 -36.89
CA LYS A 271 18.12 -53.00 -38.17
C LYS A 271 19.27 -53.63 -38.96
N ASP A 272 20.41 -52.96 -39.02
CA ASP A 272 21.59 -53.45 -39.72
C ASP A 272 22.12 -54.74 -39.05
N LEU A 273 22.18 -54.76 -37.71
CA LEU A 273 22.54 -55.95 -36.94
C LEU A 273 21.54 -57.09 -37.16
N GLU A 274 20.23 -56.83 -37.16
CA GLU A 274 19.21 -57.85 -37.45
C GLU A 274 19.33 -58.41 -38.87
N GLN A 275 19.65 -57.58 -39.87
CA GLN A 275 19.90 -58.03 -41.24
C GLN A 275 21.16 -58.90 -41.33
N GLU A 276 22.24 -58.49 -40.66
CA GLU A 276 23.48 -59.24 -40.64
C GLU A 276 23.32 -60.59 -39.91
N VAL A 277 22.62 -60.61 -38.78
CA VAL A 277 22.26 -61.85 -38.08
C VAL A 277 21.44 -62.76 -39.00
N ARG A 278 20.39 -62.26 -39.67
CA ARG A 278 19.60 -63.06 -40.62
C ARG A 278 20.45 -63.61 -41.77
N LYS A 279 21.38 -62.81 -42.29
CA LYS A 279 22.31 -63.24 -43.35
C LYS A 279 23.20 -64.39 -42.85
N ARG A 280 23.80 -64.23 -41.67
CA ARG A 280 24.64 -65.27 -41.03
C ARG A 280 23.86 -66.53 -40.70
N THR A 281 22.63 -66.43 -40.20
CA THR A 281 21.77 -67.61 -39.97
C THR A 281 21.49 -68.35 -41.27
N ARG A 282 21.22 -67.64 -42.38
CA ARG A 282 21.02 -68.28 -43.69
C ARG A 282 22.28 -68.95 -44.22
N GLU A 283 23.45 -68.32 -44.06
CA GLU A 283 24.73 -68.91 -44.44
C GLU A 283 25.03 -70.17 -43.62
N LEU A 284 24.84 -70.12 -42.30
CA LEU A 284 24.99 -71.28 -41.41
C LEU A 284 24.05 -72.41 -41.78
N ASN A 285 22.76 -72.14 -42.02
CA ASN A 285 21.81 -73.17 -42.42
C ASN A 285 22.20 -73.84 -43.74
N LYS A 286 22.69 -73.07 -44.73
CA LYS A 286 23.23 -73.67 -45.97
C LYS A 286 24.42 -74.58 -45.70
N GLN A 287 25.34 -74.18 -44.82
CA GLN A 287 26.47 -75.01 -44.44
C GLN A 287 26.02 -76.29 -43.72
N VAL A 288 25.02 -76.21 -42.86
CA VAL A 288 24.41 -77.38 -42.19
C VAL A 288 23.77 -78.30 -43.22
N ASP A 289 22.94 -77.79 -44.14
CA ASP A 289 22.31 -78.58 -45.21
C ASP A 289 23.36 -79.29 -46.09
N GLU A 290 24.47 -78.61 -46.37
CA GLU A 290 25.58 -79.17 -47.15
C GLU A 290 26.32 -80.27 -46.38
N LEU A 291 26.57 -80.09 -45.08
CA LEU A 291 27.12 -81.12 -44.21
C LEU A 291 26.18 -82.33 -44.09
N GLU A 292 24.87 -82.12 -44.00
CA GLU A 292 23.86 -83.19 -44.01
C GLU A 292 23.85 -83.97 -45.33
N ARG A 293 23.97 -83.27 -46.47
CA ARG A 293 24.15 -83.93 -47.78
C ARG A 293 25.42 -84.77 -47.83
N ILE A 294 26.55 -84.22 -47.37
CA ILE A 294 27.84 -84.92 -47.35
C ILE A 294 27.76 -86.17 -46.46
N THR A 295 27.17 -86.05 -45.27
CA THR A 295 26.99 -87.19 -44.35
C THR A 295 26.07 -88.24 -44.93
N ASN A 296 24.94 -87.87 -45.53
CA ASN A 296 24.05 -88.83 -46.21
C ASN A 296 24.77 -89.59 -47.34
N ILE A 297 25.60 -88.90 -48.15
CA ILE A 297 26.43 -89.55 -49.18
C ILE A 297 27.46 -90.50 -48.55
N MET A 298 28.08 -90.12 -47.43
CA MET A 298 29.03 -90.99 -46.72
C MET A 298 28.36 -92.24 -46.15
N VAL A 299 27.17 -92.10 -45.55
CA VAL A 299 26.38 -93.22 -45.04
C VAL A 299 26.00 -94.18 -46.17
N ASP A 300 25.54 -93.66 -47.32
CA ASP A 300 25.24 -94.48 -48.49
C ASP A 300 26.48 -95.23 -49.01
N ARG A 301 27.64 -94.55 -49.04
CA ARG A 301 28.94 -95.18 -49.37
C ARG A 301 29.31 -96.29 -48.39
N GLU A 302 29.13 -96.09 -47.09
CA GLU A 302 29.39 -97.13 -46.09
C GLU A 302 28.47 -98.33 -46.25
N LEU A 303 27.16 -98.11 -46.43
CA LEU A 303 26.20 -99.18 -46.68
C LEU A 303 26.60 -99.99 -47.91
N LYS A 304 27.02 -99.32 -48.98
CA LYS A 304 27.51 -99.98 -50.20
C LYS A 304 28.80 -100.76 -49.98
N MET A 305 29.72 -100.24 -49.17
CA MET A 305 30.95 -100.96 -48.76
C MET A 305 30.65 -102.19 -47.91
N VAL A 306 29.67 -102.13 -47.02
CA VAL A 306 29.20 -103.28 -46.24
C VAL A 306 28.60 -104.33 -47.16
N GLN A 307 27.79 -103.92 -48.14
CA GLN A 307 27.24 -104.81 -49.17
C GLN A 307 28.36 -105.50 -49.98
N LEU A 308 29.33 -104.73 -50.47
CA LEU A 308 30.48 -105.23 -51.21
C LEU A 308 31.33 -106.18 -50.37
N LYS A 309 31.57 -105.90 -49.08
CA LYS A 309 32.25 -106.84 -48.16
C LYS A 309 31.49 -108.15 -48.00
N LYS A 310 30.16 -108.09 -47.93
CA LYS A 310 29.29 -109.28 -47.83
C LYS A 310 29.34 -110.12 -49.12
N GLU A 311 29.34 -109.47 -50.28
CA GLU A 311 29.54 -110.13 -51.59
C GLU A 311 30.95 -110.76 -51.70
N LEU A 312 31.99 -110.06 -51.24
CA LEU A 312 33.37 -110.58 -51.23
C LEU A 312 33.51 -111.79 -50.29
N SER A 313 32.80 -111.80 -49.17
CA SER A 313 32.71 -112.95 -48.25
C SER A 313 32.06 -114.15 -48.93
N ASN A 314 30.97 -113.94 -49.68
CA ASN A 314 30.29 -115.00 -50.43
C ASN A 314 31.14 -115.57 -51.59
N ILE A 315 32.04 -114.75 -52.16
CA ILE A 315 33.00 -115.19 -53.17
C ILE A 315 34.15 -115.98 -52.52
N LYS A 316 34.63 -115.57 -51.35
CA LYS A 316 35.67 -116.30 -50.59
C LYS A 316 35.18 -117.61 -50.00
N SER A 317 33.89 -117.76 -49.68
CA SER A 317 33.30 -119.03 -49.22
C SER A 317 33.01 -120.04 -50.35
N LYS A 318 33.31 -119.68 -51.61
CA LYS A 318 33.13 -120.50 -52.81
C LYS A 318 34.46 -121.01 -53.41
N LYS A 319 35.56 -120.89 -52.66
CA LYS A 319 36.85 -121.54 -52.94
C LYS A 319 37.12 -122.60 -51.90
#